data_AF-A0A538JUB8-F1
#
_entry.id   AF-A0A538JUB8-F1
#
_cell.length_a   1.000
_cell.length_b   1.000
_cell.length_c   1.000
_cell.angle_alpha   90.00
_cell.angle_beta   90.00
_cell.angle_gamma   90.00
#
_symmetry.space_group_name_H-M   'P 1'
#
loop_
_entity.id
_entity.type
_entity.pdbx_description
1 polymer ?
#
loop_
_entity_poly.entity_id
_entity_poly.type
_entity_poly.pdbx_seq_one_letter_code
_entity_poly.pdbx_strand_id
1 'polypeptide(L)'
;MRFGAFLVLVVLVAGACAAGKSAADDAYARALAGLCVARGQAARTPARVRTTFFDRSHGTLHVLARALENVDRRSTARVLEAMFRVEADLAFDHPPASLPADLDTLIAAARAGLRRLDHAAPGCAS
;
A
#
# COMPACT_ATOMS: atom_id res chain seq x y z
N MET A 1 25.15 28.62 53.22
CA MET A 1 25.49 27.96 51.94
C MET A 1 24.32 27.04 51.60
N ARG A 2 23.55 27.35 50.54
CA ARG A 2 22.34 26.58 50.14
C ARG A 2 22.69 25.77 48.89
N PHE A 3 22.66 24.44 49.00
CA PHE A 3 22.86 23.52 47.88
C PHE A 3 21.59 23.48 47.03
N GLY A 4 21.70 23.94 45.78
CA GLY A 4 20.64 23.84 44.79
C GLY A 4 20.51 22.41 44.28
N ALA A 5 19.31 21.83 44.40
CA ALA A 5 18.98 20.56 43.79
C ALA A 5 18.82 20.75 42.28
N PHE A 6 19.75 20.17 41.51
CA PHE A 6 19.64 20.02 40.05
C PHE A 6 18.49 19.07 39.73
N LEU A 7 17.40 19.61 39.20
CA LEU A 7 16.30 18.83 38.64
C LEU A 7 16.68 18.42 37.21
N VAL A 8 17.15 17.19 37.04
CA VAL A 8 17.44 16.62 35.72
C VAL A 8 16.12 16.15 35.11
N LEU A 9 15.54 16.97 34.24
CA LEU A 9 14.40 16.61 33.41
C LEU A 9 14.89 15.74 32.23
N VAL A 10 14.85 14.42 32.38
CA VAL A 10 15.08 13.49 31.26
C VAL A 10 13.82 13.47 30.38
N VAL A 11 13.84 14.22 29.29
CA VAL A 11 12.77 14.19 28.27
C VAL A 11 12.98 12.95 27.39
N LEU A 12 12.07 11.98 27.51
CA LEU A 12 11.99 10.78 26.66
C LEU A 12 11.57 11.18 25.23
N VAL A 13 12.54 11.37 24.34
CA VAL A 13 12.29 11.52 22.89
C VAL A 13 12.36 10.13 22.23
N ALA A 14 11.31 9.31 22.40
CA ALA A 14 11.26 7.96 21.80
C ALA A 14 9.97 7.64 21.03
N GLY A 15 8.98 8.56 20.97
CA GLY A 15 7.65 8.26 20.44
C GLY A 15 7.43 8.43 18.92
N ALA A 16 8.29 9.17 18.22
CA ALA A 16 7.99 9.60 16.84
C ALA A 16 8.18 8.51 15.77
N CYS A 17 9.17 7.62 15.93
CA CYS A 17 9.46 6.59 14.92
C CYS A 17 8.41 5.48 14.89
N ALA A 18 7.87 5.08 16.03
CA ALA A 18 6.84 4.04 16.12
C ALA A 18 5.49 4.52 15.57
N ALA A 19 5.12 5.78 15.84
CA ALA A 19 3.91 6.39 15.31
C ALA A 19 3.91 6.47 13.77
N GLY A 20 5.07 6.79 13.17
CA GLY A 20 5.23 6.86 11.72
C GLY A 20 5.05 5.51 11.02
N LYS A 21 5.63 4.43 11.56
CA LYS A 21 5.47 3.07 11.00
C LYS A 21 4.01 2.60 11.08
N SER A 22 3.35 2.83 12.21
CA SER A 22 1.94 2.48 12.41
C SER A 22 1.02 3.16 11.38
N ALA A 23 1.19 4.47 11.17
CA ALA A 23 0.39 5.21 10.19
C ALA A 23 0.61 4.72 8.74
N ALA A 24 1.84 4.33 8.40
CA ALA A 24 2.15 3.73 7.10
C ALA A 24 1.50 2.34 6.96
N ASP A 25 1.60 1.49 7.98
CA ASP A 25 0.95 0.17 8.00
C ASP A 25 -0.57 0.28 7.80
N ASP A 26 -1.23 1.22 8.47
CA ASP A 26 -2.66 1.49 8.30
C ASP A 26 -3.01 1.93 6.87
N ALA A 27 -2.18 2.80 6.27
CA ALA A 27 -2.38 3.24 4.89
C ALA A 27 -2.22 2.08 3.91
N TYR A 28 -1.20 1.24 4.08
CA TYR A 28 -0.96 0.07 3.24
C TYR A 28 -2.06 -0.98 3.40
N ALA A 29 -2.52 -1.23 4.62
CA ALA A 29 -3.63 -2.15 4.89
C ALA A 29 -4.92 -1.69 4.20
N ARG A 30 -5.24 -0.38 4.26
CA ARG A 30 -6.40 0.19 3.55
C ARG A 30 -6.26 0.08 2.02
N ALA A 31 -5.07 0.30 1.48
CA ALA A 31 -4.82 0.16 0.05
C ALA A 31 -4.97 -1.29 -0.43
N LEU A 32 -4.42 -2.27 0.31
CA LEU A 32 -4.63 -3.69 0.01
C LEU A 32 -6.12 -4.07 0.10
N ALA A 33 -6.84 -3.60 1.11
CA ALA A 33 -8.28 -3.81 1.20
C ALA A 33 -9.02 -3.20 0.00
N GLY A 34 -8.60 -2.02 -0.48
CA GLY A 34 -9.10 -1.40 -1.71
C GLY A 34 -8.91 -2.27 -2.94
N LEU A 35 -7.71 -2.85 -3.12
CA LEU A 35 -7.43 -3.80 -4.21
C LEU A 35 -8.29 -5.06 -4.13
N CYS A 36 -8.49 -5.61 -2.93
CA CYS A 36 -9.35 -6.78 -2.74
C CYS A 36 -10.81 -6.49 -3.09
N VAL A 37 -11.32 -5.31 -2.73
CA VAL A 37 -12.67 -4.87 -3.12
C VAL A 37 -12.77 -4.70 -4.64
N ALA A 38 -11.78 -4.04 -5.26
CA ALA A 38 -11.70 -3.88 -6.71
C ALA A 38 -11.70 -5.24 -7.43
N ARG A 39 -10.94 -6.21 -6.91
CA ARG A 39 -10.88 -7.59 -7.42
C ARG A 39 -12.21 -8.33 -7.31
N GLY A 40 -12.94 -8.15 -6.21
CA GLY A 40 -14.29 -8.71 -6.03
C GLY A 40 -15.32 -8.06 -6.97
N GLN A 41 -15.17 -6.77 -7.26
CA GLN A 41 -16.03 -6.04 -8.19
C GLN A 41 -15.79 -6.43 -9.65
N ALA A 42 -14.57 -6.79 -10.04
CA ALA A 42 -14.21 -7.07 -11.44
C ALA A 42 -15.09 -8.13 -12.12
N ALA A 43 -15.65 -9.08 -11.37
CA ALA A 43 -16.55 -10.10 -11.91
C ALA A 43 -18.04 -9.68 -11.97
N ARG A 44 -18.45 -8.64 -11.24
CA ARG A 44 -19.87 -8.31 -10.98
C ARG A 44 -20.26 -6.91 -11.42
N THR A 45 -19.37 -5.95 -11.19
CA THR A 45 -19.60 -4.52 -11.42
C THR A 45 -18.32 -3.85 -11.96
N PRO A 46 -17.87 -4.19 -13.20
CA PRO A 46 -16.63 -3.65 -13.77
C PRO A 46 -16.54 -2.12 -13.73
N ALA A 47 -17.67 -1.42 -13.93
CA ALA A 47 -17.74 0.04 -13.86
C ALA A 47 -17.32 0.63 -12.49
N ARG A 48 -17.46 -0.11 -11.38
CA ARG A 48 -17.07 0.34 -10.03
C ARG A 48 -15.60 0.09 -9.70
N VAL A 49 -14.94 -0.79 -10.46
CA VAL A 49 -13.55 -1.17 -10.23
C VAL A 49 -12.64 0.03 -10.38
N ARG A 50 -12.86 0.84 -11.42
CA ARG A 50 -12.07 2.05 -11.69
C ARG A 50 -12.06 3.01 -10.50
N THR A 51 -13.23 3.44 -10.06
CA THR A 51 -13.36 4.34 -8.89
C THR A 51 -12.72 3.74 -7.65
N THR A 52 -12.99 2.46 -7.35
CA THR A 52 -12.43 1.79 -6.17
C THR A 52 -10.89 1.73 -6.22
N PHE A 53 -10.31 1.41 -7.38
CA PHE A 53 -8.86 1.31 -7.56
C PHE A 53 -8.18 2.67 -7.37
N PHE A 54 -8.63 3.69 -8.10
CA PHE A 54 -8.03 5.02 -8.07
C PHE A 54 -8.20 5.70 -6.71
N ASP A 55 -9.38 5.62 -6.09
CA ASP A 55 -9.66 6.34 -4.83
C ASP A 55 -9.02 5.68 -3.60
N ARG A 56 -8.91 4.34 -3.60
CA ARG A 56 -8.55 3.61 -2.37
C ARG A 56 -7.14 3.03 -2.38
N SER A 57 -6.54 2.84 -3.54
CA SER A 57 -5.31 2.04 -3.67
C SER A 57 -4.20 2.75 -4.43
N HIS A 58 -4.52 3.38 -5.57
CA HIS A 58 -3.56 3.88 -6.55
C HIS A 58 -2.47 4.78 -5.96
N GLY A 59 -2.84 5.84 -5.24
CA GLY A 59 -1.88 6.77 -4.64
C GLY A 59 -0.93 6.10 -3.63
N THR A 60 -1.46 5.25 -2.75
CA THR A 60 -0.65 4.53 -1.76
C THR A 60 0.27 3.51 -2.41
N LEU A 61 -0.11 2.92 -3.55
CA LEU A 61 0.77 2.01 -4.30
C LEU A 61 1.96 2.75 -4.94
N HIS A 62 1.77 3.99 -5.39
CA HIS A 62 2.90 4.86 -5.79
C HIS A 62 3.82 5.17 -4.62
N VAL A 63 3.27 5.41 -3.42
CA VAL A 63 4.07 5.58 -2.19
C VAL A 63 4.87 4.32 -1.87
N LEU A 64 4.25 3.12 -1.97
CA LEU A 64 4.94 1.84 -1.79
C LEU A 64 6.08 1.66 -2.80
N ALA A 65 5.83 1.90 -4.08
CA ALA A 65 6.84 1.81 -5.13
C ALA A 65 8.03 2.75 -4.86
N ARG A 66 7.76 3.99 -4.43
CA ARG A 66 8.80 4.96 -4.06
C ARG A 66 9.60 4.50 -2.84
N ALA A 67 8.97 3.91 -1.83
CA ALA A 67 9.66 3.37 -0.67
C ALA A 67 10.57 2.18 -1.03
N LEU A 68 10.17 1.38 -2.02
CA LEU A 68 10.96 0.25 -2.51
C LEU A 68 12.16 0.66 -3.37
N GLU A 69 12.13 1.83 -4.02
CA GLU A 69 13.14 2.24 -5.02
C GLU A 69 14.59 2.07 -4.54
N ASN A 70 14.87 2.44 -3.29
CA ASN A 70 16.22 2.34 -2.73
C ASN A 70 16.49 1.03 -1.99
N VAL A 71 15.47 0.19 -1.77
CA VAL A 71 15.55 -1.06 -0.98
C VAL A 71 15.58 -2.30 -1.88
N ASP A 72 14.75 -2.32 -2.91
CA ASP A 72 14.60 -3.40 -3.88
C ASP A 72 13.95 -2.86 -5.17
N ARG A 73 14.79 -2.35 -6.08
CA ARG A 73 14.37 -1.85 -7.40
C ARG A 73 13.58 -2.87 -8.21
N ARG A 74 13.84 -4.18 -8.05
CA ARG A 74 13.07 -5.22 -8.75
C ARG A 74 11.65 -5.30 -8.21
N SER A 75 11.47 -5.16 -6.89
CA SER A 75 10.14 -5.06 -6.30
C SER A 75 9.41 -3.78 -6.74
N THR A 76 10.10 -2.64 -6.84
CA THR A 76 9.51 -1.42 -7.40
C THR A 76 8.98 -1.64 -8.81
N ALA A 77 9.81 -2.17 -9.71
CA ALA A 77 9.42 -2.45 -11.09
C ALA A 77 8.19 -3.36 -11.16
N ARG A 78 8.17 -4.45 -10.37
CA ARG A 78 7.02 -5.38 -10.31
C ARG A 78 5.72 -4.69 -9.89
N VAL A 79 5.77 -3.81 -8.89
CA VAL A 79 4.58 -3.07 -8.43
C VAL A 79 4.09 -2.14 -9.54
N LEU A 80 4.99 -1.33 -10.11
CA LEU A 80 4.63 -0.36 -11.15
C LEU A 80 4.13 -1.01 -12.44
N GLU A 81 4.76 -2.09 -12.89
CA GLU A 81 4.31 -2.85 -14.07
C GLU A 81 2.94 -3.49 -13.85
N ALA A 82 2.69 -4.06 -12.67
CA ALA A 82 1.38 -4.63 -12.34
C ALA A 82 0.30 -3.54 -12.22
N MET A 83 0.63 -2.37 -11.67
CA MET A 83 -0.27 -1.21 -11.65
C MET A 83 -0.59 -0.75 -13.06
N PHE A 84 0.42 -0.62 -13.92
CA PHE A 84 0.25 -0.17 -15.30
C PHE A 84 -0.69 -1.09 -16.09
N ARG A 85 -0.60 -2.42 -15.91
CA ARG A 85 -1.55 -3.36 -16.54
C ARG A 85 -2.99 -3.13 -16.08
N VAL A 86 -3.20 -2.96 -14.77
CA VAL A 86 -4.53 -2.64 -14.22
C VAL A 86 -5.04 -1.29 -14.75
N GLU A 87 -4.18 -0.27 -14.84
CA GLU A 87 -4.54 1.03 -15.40
C GLU A 87 -4.91 0.95 -16.88
N ALA A 88 -4.19 0.15 -17.66
CA ALA A 88 -4.47 -0.10 -19.07
C ALA A 88 -5.82 -0.80 -19.25
N ASP A 89 -6.12 -1.81 -18.43
CA ASP A 89 -7.41 -2.50 -18.44
C ASP A 89 -8.57 -1.56 -18.06
N LEU A 90 -8.34 -0.65 -17.11
CA LEU A 90 -9.32 0.34 -16.66
C LEU A 90 -9.43 1.57 -17.57
N ALA A 91 -8.65 1.64 -18.65
CA ALA A 91 -8.76 2.70 -19.66
C ALA A 91 -9.97 2.49 -20.60
N PHE A 92 -10.54 1.29 -20.63
CA PHE A 92 -11.72 0.95 -21.41
C PHE A 92 -12.99 1.08 -20.56
N ASP A 93 -14.08 1.56 -21.17
CA ASP A 93 -15.41 1.59 -20.52
C ASP A 93 -15.89 0.18 -20.13
N HIS A 94 -15.50 -0.81 -20.94
CA HIS A 94 -15.67 -2.23 -20.67
C HIS A 94 -14.30 -2.86 -20.49
N PRO A 95 -13.81 -3.02 -19.25
CA PRO A 95 -12.52 -3.61 -19.01
C PRO A 95 -12.41 -5.03 -19.58
N PRO A 96 -11.22 -5.43 -20.07
CA PRO A 96 -11.00 -6.75 -20.64
C PRO A 96 -11.12 -7.86 -19.58
N ALA A 97 -11.28 -9.09 -20.05
CA ALA A 97 -11.37 -10.28 -19.20
C ALA A 97 -10.09 -10.56 -18.37
N SER A 98 -8.97 -9.90 -18.70
CA SER A 98 -7.71 -9.96 -17.95
C SER A 98 -7.75 -9.24 -16.61
N LEU A 99 -8.63 -8.23 -16.44
CA LEU A 99 -8.63 -7.34 -15.27
C LEU A 99 -8.62 -8.07 -13.91
N PRO A 100 -9.40 -9.14 -13.68
CA PRO A 100 -9.31 -9.90 -12.43
C PRO A 100 -7.91 -10.49 -12.18
N ALA A 101 -7.26 -11.06 -13.20
CA ALA A 101 -5.94 -11.67 -13.08
C ALA A 101 -4.83 -10.62 -12.90
N ASP A 102 -4.95 -9.46 -13.56
CA ASP A 102 -4.03 -8.34 -13.37
C ASP A 102 -4.15 -7.72 -11.97
N LEU A 103 -5.38 -7.61 -11.44
CA LEU A 103 -5.60 -7.23 -10.04
C LEU A 103 -5.00 -8.23 -9.06
N ASP A 104 -5.13 -9.54 -9.29
CA ASP A 104 -4.49 -10.57 -8.46
C ASP A 104 -2.96 -10.44 -8.48
N THR A 105 -2.39 -10.19 -9.66
CA THR A 105 -0.96 -9.97 -9.84
C THR A 105 -0.48 -8.73 -9.08
N LEU A 106 -1.25 -7.64 -9.13
CA LEU A 106 -0.95 -6.41 -8.40
C LEU A 106 -1.04 -6.61 -6.88
N ILE A 107 -2.08 -7.31 -6.39
CA ILE A 107 -2.21 -7.66 -4.96
C ILE A 107 -0.98 -8.45 -4.49
N ALA A 108 -0.55 -9.45 -5.27
CA ALA A 108 0.63 -10.25 -4.95
C ALA A 108 1.92 -9.41 -4.92
N ALA A 109 2.13 -8.55 -5.92
CA ALA A 109 3.30 -7.67 -5.99
C ALA A 109 3.35 -6.66 -4.83
N ALA A 110 2.23 -6.01 -4.52
CA ALA A 110 2.12 -5.07 -3.41
C ALA A 110 2.43 -5.75 -2.06
N ARG A 111 1.85 -6.94 -1.82
CA ARG A 111 2.13 -7.71 -0.59
C ARG A 111 3.59 -8.14 -0.49
N ALA A 112 4.21 -8.53 -1.60
CA ALA A 112 5.64 -8.86 -1.62
C ALA A 112 6.52 -7.63 -1.32
N GLY A 113 6.16 -6.48 -1.87
CA GLY A 113 6.80 -5.19 -1.59
C GLY A 113 6.72 -4.81 -0.10
N LEU A 114 5.54 -4.92 0.51
CA LEU A 114 5.35 -4.61 1.93
C LEU A 114 6.21 -5.51 2.83
N ARG A 115 6.26 -6.82 2.56
CA ARG A 115 7.15 -7.73 3.29
C ARG A 115 8.63 -7.34 3.15
N ARG A 116 9.04 -6.81 1.99
CA ARG A 116 10.42 -6.36 1.77
C ARG A 116 10.79 -5.14 2.61
N LEU A 117 9.79 -4.32 2.94
CA LEU A 117 9.90 -3.14 3.80
C LEU A 117 9.55 -3.43 5.28
N ASP A 118 9.38 -4.71 5.65
CA ASP A 118 8.98 -5.12 7.01
C ASP A 118 7.62 -4.54 7.45
N HIS A 119 6.70 -4.34 6.51
CA HIS A 119 5.32 -3.90 6.77
C HIS A 119 4.33 -5.07 6.75
N ALA A 120 3.20 -4.91 7.45
CA ALA A 120 2.14 -5.90 7.43
C ALA A 120 1.54 -6.04 6.01
N ALA A 121 1.32 -7.28 5.56
CA ALA A 121 0.84 -7.58 4.21
C ALA A 121 -0.40 -8.50 4.23
N PRO A 122 -1.53 -8.02 4.80
CA PRO A 122 -2.75 -8.81 4.93
C PRO A 122 -3.22 -9.36 3.57
N GLY A 123 -3.81 -10.55 3.60
CA GLY A 123 -4.48 -11.12 2.42
C GLY A 123 -5.85 -10.48 2.19
N CYS A 124 -6.48 -10.79 1.06
CA CYS A 124 -7.89 -10.52 0.89
C CYS A 124 -8.70 -11.42 1.82
N ALA A 125 -9.66 -10.85 2.54
CA ALA A 125 -10.66 -11.65 3.23
C ALA A 125 -11.47 -12.40 2.17
N SER A 126 -11.56 -13.72 2.33
CA SER A 126 -12.39 -14.62 1.52
C SER A 126 -13.86 -14.46 1.85
#